data_AF-P55531-F1
#
_entry.id   AF-P55531-F1
#
_cell.length_a   1.000
_cell.length_b   1.000
_cell.length_c   1.000
_cell.angle_alpha   90.00
_cell.angle_beta   90.00
_cell.angle_gamma   90.00
#
_symmetry.space_group_name_H-M   'P 1'
#
loop_
_entity.id
_entity.type
_entity.pdbx_description
1 polymer ?
#
loop_
_entity_poly.entity_id
_entity_poly.type
_entity_poly.pdbx_seq_one_letter_code
_entity_poly.pdbx_strand_id
1 'polypeptide(L)'
;MPSSGSGKAIGQLFESMSDNSFTCTVVNRGYKGGRDAHITVHNSKGSRHHFGDINYSWQSHSESNTSNGHVKVDADEYNMFLSLNDFMSSEKKRYDAKQVADVLWLEFTNQAGIEYD
;
A
#
# COMPACT_ATOMS: atom_id res chain seq x y z
N MET A 1 -31.18 19.78 -21.90
CA MET A 1 -30.03 18.90 -22.21
C MET A 1 -29.21 19.57 -23.31
N PRO A 2 -27.86 19.49 -23.31
CA PRO A 2 -26.98 18.41 -22.82
C PRO A 2 -26.43 18.73 -21.41
N SER A 3 -25.61 17.93 -20.72
CA SER A 3 -24.79 16.78 -21.12
C SER A 3 -24.66 15.76 -19.97
N SER A 4 -24.83 14.49 -20.33
CA SER A 4 -24.21 13.34 -19.67
C SER A 4 -22.70 13.57 -19.58
N GLY A 5 -22.14 13.51 -18.37
CA GLY A 5 -20.72 13.72 -18.13
C GLY A 5 -20.34 13.57 -16.67
N SER A 6 -20.27 12.35 -16.14
CA SER A 6 -19.29 12.04 -15.11
C SER A 6 -18.32 11.02 -15.71
N GLY A 7 -17.37 11.55 -16.48
CA GLY A 7 -16.17 10.81 -16.83
C GLY A 7 -15.56 10.25 -15.55
N LYS A 8 -15.32 8.93 -15.55
CA LYS A 8 -14.64 8.14 -14.52
C LYS A 8 -14.66 8.75 -13.11
N ALA A 9 -15.64 8.32 -12.30
CA ALA A 9 -15.71 8.70 -10.89
C ALA A 9 -14.45 8.33 -10.09
N ILE A 10 -13.71 7.30 -10.55
CA ILE A 10 -12.48 6.83 -9.94
C ILE A 10 -11.32 7.06 -10.91
N GLY A 11 -10.27 7.71 -10.41
CA GLY A 11 -8.98 7.87 -11.09
C GLY A 11 -7.85 7.24 -10.27
N GLN A 12 -6.76 6.91 -10.95
CA GLN A 12 -5.55 6.40 -10.31
C GLN A 12 -4.32 7.08 -10.95
N LEU A 13 -3.30 7.29 -10.15
CA LEU A 13 -2.00 7.82 -10.55
C LEU A 13 -0.91 6.95 -9.91
N PHE A 14 0.02 6.49 -10.73
CA PHE A 14 1.20 5.76 -10.28
C PHE A 14 2.44 6.57 -10.66
N GLU A 15 3.36 6.70 -9.71
CA GLU A 15 4.61 7.44 -9.88
C GLU A 15 5.76 6.61 -9.33
N SER A 16 6.77 6.37 -10.16
CA SER A 16 8.05 5.85 -9.71
C SER A 16 8.86 7.00 -9.11
N MET A 17 9.34 6.82 -7.88
CA MET A 17 10.14 7.82 -7.17
C MET A 17 11.64 7.53 -7.30
N SER A 18 12.01 6.26 -7.31
CA SER A 18 13.37 5.75 -7.55
C SER A 18 13.31 4.29 -8.00
N ASP A 19 14.47 3.67 -8.24
CA ASP A 19 14.58 2.23 -8.51
C ASP A 19 13.99 1.35 -7.39
N ASN A 20 13.88 1.90 -6.16
CA ASN A 20 13.47 1.18 -4.96
C ASN A 20 12.22 1.78 -4.30
N SER A 21 11.55 2.73 -4.93
CA SER A 21 10.36 3.35 -4.33
C SER A 21 9.36 3.84 -5.35
N PHE A 22 8.09 3.76 -4.97
CA PHE A 22 6.98 4.26 -5.77
C PHE A 22 5.88 4.80 -4.87
N THR A 23 5.03 5.65 -5.44
CA THR A 23 3.78 6.09 -4.83
C THR A 23 2.62 5.86 -5.77
N CYS A 24 1.46 5.54 -5.20
CA CYS A 24 0.19 5.45 -5.91
C CYS A 24 -0.83 6.35 -5.22
N THR A 25 -1.69 6.97 -6.01
CA THR A 25 -2.82 7.77 -5.56
C THR A 25 -4.07 7.27 -6.24
N VAL A 26 -5.13 7.05 -5.47
CA VAL A 26 -6.47 6.80 -6.00
C VAL A 26 -7.36 7.97 -5.61
N VAL A 27 -8.13 8.48 -6.57
CA VAL A 27 -9.05 9.59 -6.38
C VAL A 27 -10.46 9.11 -6.69
N ASN A 28 -11.30 9.05 -5.67
CA ASN A 28 -12.73 8.74 -5.77
C ASN A 28 -13.55 10.04 -5.69
N ARG A 29 -13.93 10.57 -6.85
CA ARG A 29 -14.81 11.74 -7.00
C ARG A 29 -16.29 11.40 -6.83
N GLY A 30 -16.64 10.10 -6.78
CA GLY A 30 -18.00 9.64 -6.52
C GLY A 30 -18.38 9.70 -5.04
N TYR A 31 -17.41 9.68 -4.14
CA TYR A 31 -17.64 9.88 -2.71
C TYR A 31 -18.05 11.33 -2.41
N LYS A 32 -18.96 11.55 -1.45
CA LYS A 32 -19.45 12.90 -1.11
C LYS A 32 -18.29 13.80 -0.69
N GLY A 33 -17.98 14.82 -1.51
CA GLY A 33 -16.88 15.76 -1.31
C GLY A 33 -15.56 15.37 -1.98
N GLY A 34 -15.50 14.21 -2.66
CA GLY A 34 -14.27 13.63 -3.17
C GLY A 34 -13.41 13.05 -2.06
N ARG A 35 -12.78 11.91 -2.33
CA ARG A 35 -11.84 11.29 -1.40
C ARG A 35 -10.63 10.78 -2.18
N ASP A 36 -9.44 11.07 -1.69
CA ASP A 36 -8.20 10.50 -2.18
C ASP A 36 -7.58 9.58 -1.13
N ALA A 37 -6.81 8.62 -1.63
CA ALA A 37 -5.95 7.77 -0.83
C ALA A 37 -4.58 7.71 -1.48
N HIS A 38 -3.55 7.58 -0.65
CA HIS A 38 -2.17 7.46 -1.10
C HIS A 38 -1.52 6.23 -0.49
N ILE A 39 -0.63 5.59 -1.23
CA ILE A 39 0.30 4.61 -0.70
C ILE A 39 1.68 4.90 -1.28
N THR A 40 2.65 5.14 -0.41
CA THR A 40 4.07 5.19 -0.76
C THR A 40 4.74 3.91 -0.26
N VAL A 41 5.51 3.25 -1.12
CA VAL A 41 6.21 2.01 -0.81
C VAL A 41 7.71 2.18 -1.05
N HIS A 42 8.52 1.76 -0.07
CA HIS A 42 9.98 1.77 -0.13
C HIS A 42 10.53 0.36 0.06
N ASN A 43 11.29 -0.13 -0.92
CA ASN A 43 12.20 -1.23 -0.70
C ASN A 43 13.35 -0.75 0.19
N SER A 44 13.41 -1.33 1.38
CA SER A 44 14.28 -0.94 2.48
C SER A 44 15.45 -1.90 2.65
N LYS A 45 15.69 -2.79 1.67
CA LYS A 45 16.81 -3.72 1.74
C LYS A 45 18.14 -2.98 1.86
N GLY A 46 18.80 -3.13 3.00
CA GLY A 46 20.17 -2.66 3.23
C GLY A 46 20.33 -1.22 3.71
N SER A 47 19.27 -0.44 3.96
CA SER A 47 19.45 0.87 4.60
C SER A 47 19.58 0.75 6.13
N ARG A 48 20.13 1.80 6.75
CA ARG A 48 20.70 1.79 8.10
C ARG A 48 19.66 1.91 9.22
N HIS A 49 18.41 2.21 8.87
CA HIS A 49 17.32 2.55 9.80
C HIS A 49 16.04 1.77 9.45
N HIS A 50 15.93 0.49 9.78
CA HIS A 50 14.76 -0.29 9.31
C HIS A 50 14.05 -1.13 10.34
N PHE A 51 12.73 -0.96 10.32
CA PHE A 51 11.77 -1.98 10.66
C PHE A 51 11.36 -2.68 9.34
N GLY A 52 11.93 -3.86 9.05
CA GLY A 52 11.56 -4.71 7.90
C GLY A 52 12.19 -4.39 6.54
N ASP A 53 11.81 -5.17 5.52
CA ASP A 53 12.42 -5.18 4.18
C ASP A 53 11.67 -4.30 3.17
N ILE A 54 10.36 -4.16 3.33
CA ILE A 54 9.50 -3.26 2.54
C ILE A 54 8.70 -2.42 3.52
N ASN A 55 8.76 -1.10 3.40
CA ASN A 55 7.99 -0.16 4.21
C ASN A 55 6.88 0.47 3.37
N TYR A 56 5.72 0.70 3.97
CA TYR A 56 4.63 1.43 3.32
C TYR A 56 4.06 2.52 4.22
N SER A 57 3.59 3.60 3.60
CA SER A 57 2.88 4.70 4.27
C SER A 57 1.65 5.12 3.49
N TRP A 58 0.62 5.56 4.22
CA TRP A 58 -0.62 6.09 3.69
C TRP A 58 -0.56 7.56 3.28
N GLN A 59 0.66 8.10 3.17
CA GLN A 59 0.92 9.46 2.72
C GLN A 59 1.56 9.45 1.35
N SER A 60 1.26 10.47 0.55
CA SER A 60 1.93 10.70 -0.73
C SER A 60 3.38 11.10 -0.49
N HIS A 61 4.31 10.53 -1.27
CA HIS A 61 5.74 10.88 -1.22
C HIS A 61 6.34 10.81 0.18
N SER A 62 5.92 9.84 1.01
CA SER A 62 6.42 9.71 2.37
C SER A 62 7.94 9.47 2.37
N GLU A 63 8.66 10.06 3.32
CA GLU A 63 10.08 9.77 3.51
C GLU A 63 10.26 8.32 3.97
N SER A 64 11.42 7.72 3.66
CA SER A 64 11.71 6.31 3.96
C SER A 64 11.80 5.99 5.46
N ASN A 65 11.92 7.02 6.31
CA ASN A 65 11.94 6.93 7.78
C ASN A 65 10.52 6.97 8.39
N THR A 66 9.49 7.22 7.59
CA THR A 66 8.08 7.25 8.00
C THR A 66 7.36 6.02 7.43
N SER A 67 6.67 5.28 8.29
CA SER A 67 6.05 4.02 7.91
C SER A 67 4.81 3.76 8.75
N ASN A 68 3.72 3.40 8.09
CA ASN A 68 2.50 2.90 8.75
C ASN A 68 2.62 1.41 9.05
N GLY A 69 3.45 0.70 8.29
CA GLY A 69 3.71 -0.72 8.48
C GLY A 69 4.82 -1.21 7.55
N HIS A 70 5.25 -2.45 7.80
CA HIS A 70 6.30 -3.05 7.01
C HIS A 70 6.04 -4.52 6.75
N VAL A 71 6.59 -4.99 5.64
CA VAL A 71 6.65 -6.38 5.24
C VAL A 71 8.08 -6.87 5.48
N LYS A 72 8.22 -8.05 6.07
CA LYS A 72 9.50 -8.75 6.20
C LYS A 72 9.53 -9.96 5.29
N VAL A 73 10.69 -10.18 4.68
CA VAL A 73 11.06 -11.48 4.13
C VAL A 73 11.52 -12.33 5.29
N ASP A 74 10.79 -13.41 5.56
CA ASP A 74 11.11 -14.39 6.60
C ASP A 74 11.25 -15.77 5.94
N ALA A 75 11.79 -16.73 6.68
CA ALA A 75 11.99 -18.08 6.17
C ALA A 75 11.81 -19.10 7.29
N ASP A 76 11.25 -20.26 6.94
CA ASP A 76 11.37 -21.46 7.76
C ASP A 76 12.44 -22.40 7.19
N GLU A 77 12.50 -23.64 7.69
CA GLU A 77 13.45 -24.65 7.24
C GLU A 77 13.37 -24.97 5.74
N TYR A 78 12.25 -24.65 5.08
CA TYR A 78 11.94 -25.11 3.73
C TYR A 78 11.59 -23.98 2.75
N ASN A 79 10.96 -22.90 3.21
CA ASN A 79 10.34 -21.89 2.36
C ASN A 79 10.56 -20.48 2.88
N MET A 80 10.76 -19.55 1.95
CA MET A 80 10.64 -18.12 2.21
C MET A 80 9.17 -17.72 2.17
N PHE A 81 8.78 -16.81 3.05
CA PHE A 81 7.46 -16.22 3.11
C PHE A 81 7.55 -14.74 3.48
N LEU A 82 6.47 -14.01 3.24
CA LEU A 82 6.33 -12.64 3.72
C LEU A 82 5.52 -12.63 5.01
N SER A 83 5.89 -11.74 5.91
CA SER A 83 5.10 -11.43 7.11
C SER A 83 4.81 -9.94 7.17
N LEU A 84 3.58 -9.59 7.51
CA LEU A 84 3.17 -8.23 7.83
C LEU A 84 3.39 -7.96 9.31
N ASN A 85 3.74 -6.72 9.65
CA ASN A 85 3.83 -6.32 11.04
C ASN A 85 2.45 -6.11 11.66
N ASP A 86 1.82 -7.18 12.09
CA ASP A 86 0.66 -7.11 12.98
C ASP A 86 1.21 -7.13 14.43
N PHE A 87 1.55 -5.96 14.97
CA PHE A 87 2.09 -5.82 16.35
C PHE A 87 1.22 -6.52 17.41
N MET A 88 -0.04 -6.80 17.07
CA MET A 88 -1.07 -7.38 17.92
C MET A 88 -1.17 -8.92 17.82
N SER A 89 -0.55 -9.56 16.81
CA SER A 89 -0.67 -11.00 16.61
C SER A 89 0.61 -11.75 16.99
N SER A 90 0.50 -12.70 17.92
CA SER A 90 1.62 -13.60 18.27
C SER A 90 1.93 -14.61 17.17
N GLU A 91 0.95 -14.91 16.30
CA GLU A 91 1.14 -15.82 15.19
C GLU A 91 1.64 -15.04 13.97
N LYS A 92 2.86 -15.35 13.52
CA LYS A 92 3.38 -14.86 12.25
C LYS A 92 2.57 -15.49 11.11
N LYS A 93 1.56 -14.78 10.63
CA LYS A 93 0.84 -15.16 9.41
C LYS A 93 1.83 -15.17 8.24
N ARG A 94 1.81 -16.26 7.48
CA ARG A 94 2.63 -16.45 6.29
C ARG A 94 1.86 -15.98 5.08
N TYR A 95 2.48 -15.12 4.29
CA TYR A 95 1.92 -14.60 3.07
C TYR A 95 2.85 -14.84 1.89
N ASP A 96 2.29 -15.06 0.71
CA ASP A 96 3.01 -14.85 -0.54
C ASP A 96 2.96 -13.38 -0.98
N ALA A 97 3.69 -13.04 -2.05
CA ALA A 97 3.73 -11.67 -2.57
C ALA A 97 2.37 -11.15 -3.05
N LYS A 98 1.53 -12.02 -3.61
CA LYS A 98 0.20 -11.65 -4.10
C LYS A 98 -0.72 -11.32 -2.91
N GLN A 99 -0.71 -12.14 -1.87
CA GLN A 99 -1.51 -11.93 -0.68
C GLN A 99 -1.12 -10.64 0.05
N VAL A 100 0.17 -10.33 0.16
CA VAL A 100 0.61 -9.04 0.71
C VAL A 100 0.11 -7.88 -0.15
N ALA A 101 0.26 -7.97 -1.47
CA ALA A 101 -0.22 -6.92 -2.38
C ALA A 101 -1.74 -6.72 -2.26
N ASP A 102 -2.51 -7.80 -2.17
CA ASP A 102 -3.97 -7.75 -1.98
C ASP A 102 -4.34 -7.08 -0.65
N VAL A 103 -3.66 -7.42 0.45
CA VAL A 103 -3.89 -6.78 1.76
C VAL A 103 -3.62 -5.27 1.70
N LEU A 104 -2.45 -4.88 1.16
CA LEU A 104 -2.09 -3.47 1.03
C LEU A 104 -3.06 -2.73 0.11
N TRP A 105 -3.46 -3.35 -1.00
CA TRP A 105 -4.40 -2.79 -1.95
C TRP A 105 -5.77 -2.54 -1.31
N LEU A 106 -6.32 -3.53 -0.59
CA LEU A 106 -7.62 -3.40 0.06
C LEU A 106 -7.61 -2.29 1.13
N GLU A 107 -6.58 -2.24 1.98
CA GLU A 107 -6.45 -1.17 2.97
C GLU A 107 -6.28 0.21 2.32
N PHE A 108 -5.53 0.28 1.22
CA PHE A 108 -5.33 1.49 0.42
C PHE A 108 -6.63 1.97 -0.23
N THR A 109 -7.38 1.11 -0.90
CA THR A 109 -8.61 1.51 -1.61
C THR A 109 -9.77 1.78 -0.66
N ASN A 110 -9.83 1.08 0.48
CA ASN A 110 -10.80 1.38 1.54
C ASN A 110 -10.64 2.81 2.06
N GLN A 111 -9.42 3.35 2.09
CA GLN A 111 -9.18 4.76 2.42
C GLN A 111 -9.71 5.73 1.38
N ALA A 112 -9.96 5.31 0.14
CA ALA A 112 -10.66 6.10 -0.87
C ALA A 112 -12.19 5.88 -0.82
N GLY A 113 -12.69 5.08 0.13
CA GLY A 113 -14.10 4.66 0.20
C GLY A 113 -14.50 3.77 -0.97
N ILE A 114 -13.56 2.99 -1.51
CA ILE A 114 -13.81 1.99 -2.54
C ILE A 114 -13.86 0.64 -1.85
N GLU A 115 -15.06 0.10 -1.75
CA GLU A 115 -15.33 -1.23 -1.20
C GLU A 115 -15.40 -2.24 -2.36
N TYR A 116 -14.83 -3.43 -2.15
CA TYR A 116 -14.95 -4.57 -3.05
C TYR A 116 -15.89 -5.60 -2.39
N ASP A 117 -16.92 -6.02 -3.11
CA ASP A 117 -17.79 -7.16 -2.76
C ASP A 117 -17.10 -8.50 -3.02
#